data_AF-M6KMK7-F1
#
_entry.id   AF-M6KMK7-F1
#
_cell.length_a   1.000
_cell.length_b   1.000
_cell.length_c   1.000
_cell.angle_alpha   90.00
_cell.angle_beta   90.00
_cell.angle_gamma   90.00
#
_symmetry.space_group_name_H-M   'P 1'
#
loop_
_entity.id
_entity.type
_entity.pdbx_description
1 polymer ?
#
loop_
_entity_poly.entity_id
_entity_poly.type
_entity_poly.pdbx_seq_one_letter_code
_entity_poly.pdbx_strand_id
1 'polypeptide(L)' 'MEKESDLSTTCSDWLKLKKEEIRKSSEECSEDRSKFCKFVIPGGGRILRCLMNHESSLSISCKEMIKRHLP' A
#
# COMPACT_ATOMS: atom_id res chain seq x y z
N MET A 1 15.49 -9.40 -13.05
CA MET A 1 14.26 -8.57 -12.97
C MET A 1 13.37 -9.03 -14.09
N GLU A 2 12.42 -9.91 -13.80
CA GLU A 2 11.40 -10.36 -14.76
C GLU A 2 10.45 -9.18 -15.04
N LYS A 3 10.24 -8.84 -16.31
CA LYS A 3 9.30 -7.78 -16.67
C LYS A 3 7.88 -8.36 -16.64
N GLU A 4 6.86 -7.55 -16.35
CA GLU A 4 5.45 -7.99 -16.39
C GLU A 4 5.05 -8.63 -17.73
N SER A 5 5.79 -8.36 -18.81
CA SER A 5 5.62 -8.94 -20.15
C SER A 5 6.16 -10.36 -20.31
N ASP A 6 7.00 -10.83 -19.39
CA ASP A 6 7.65 -12.16 -19.45
C ASP A 6 6.78 -13.24 -18.80
N LEU A 7 5.64 -12.84 -18.23
CA LEU A 7 4.72 -13.70 -17.50
C LEU A 7 3.57 -14.18 -18.40
N SER A 8 2.95 -15.28 -18.01
CA SER A 8 1.73 -15.76 -18.68
C SER A 8 0.64 -14.70 -18.58
N THR A 9 -0.27 -14.67 -19.57
CA THR A 9 -1.34 -13.67 -19.66
C THR A 9 -2.16 -13.60 -18.37
N THR A 10 -2.47 -14.76 -17.79
CA THR A 10 -3.16 -14.86 -16.49
C THR A 10 -2.37 -14.23 -15.35
N CYS A 11 -1.05 -14.42 -15.31
CA CYS A 11 -0.21 -13.87 -14.24
C CYS A 11 -0.02 -12.35 -14.42
N SER A 12 0.23 -11.88 -15.63
CA SER A 12 0.32 -10.44 -15.92
C SER A 12 -0.98 -9.71 -15.63
N ASP A 13 -2.14 -10.30 -15.93
CA ASP A 13 -3.43 -9.67 -15.66
C ASP A 13 -3.72 -9.61 -14.16
N TRP A 14 -3.40 -10.67 -13.41
CA TRP A 14 -3.48 -10.64 -11.95
C TRP A 14 -2.56 -9.57 -11.34
N LEU A 15 -1.32 -9.44 -11.84
CA LEU A 15 -0.39 -8.41 -11.37
C LEU A 15 -0.89 -6.99 -11.62
N LYS A 16 -1.48 -6.73 -12.79
CA LYS A 16 -2.11 -5.42 -13.08
C LYS A 16 -3.20 -5.10 -12.07
N LEU A 17 -4.09 -6.06 -11.78
CA LEU A 17 -5.17 -5.89 -10.80
C LEU A 17 -4.61 -5.62 -9.40
N LYS A 18 -3.60 -6.39 -8.98
CA LYS A 18 -2.97 -6.20 -7.68
C LYS A 18 -2.19 -4.90 -7.56
N LYS A 19 -1.53 -4.46 -8.62
CA LYS A 19 -0.81 -3.19 -8.66
C LYS A 19 -1.75 -2.00 -8.54
N GLU A 20 -2.90 -2.07 -9.21
CA GLU A 20 -3.94 -1.04 -9.11
C GLU A 20 -4.55 -0.98 -7.71
N GLU A 21 -4.82 -2.13 -7.08
CA GLU A 21 -5.27 -2.21 -5.68
C GLU A 21 -4.25 -1.54 -4.73
N ILE A 22 -2.97 -1.88 -4.86
CA ILE A 22 -1.89 -1.30 -4.05
C ILE A 22 -1.75 0.20 -4.29
N ARG A 23 -1.87 0.65 -5.55
CA ARG A 23 -1.81 2.08 -5.92
C ARG A 23 -2.91 2.85 -5.20
N LYS A 24 -4.15 2.38 -5.32
CA LYS A 24 -5.32 2.98 -4.66
C LYS A 24 -5.14 3.03 -3.14
N SER A 25 -4.72 1.93 -2.52
CA SER A 25 -4.45 1.86 -1.09
C SER A 25 -3.33 2.82 -0.65
N SER A 26 -2.31 3.02 -1.47
CA SER A 26 -1.26 4.02 -1.20
C SER A 26 -1.77 5.45 -1.31
N GLU A 27 -2.73 5.73 -2.18
CA GLU A 27 -3.32 7.07 -2.35
C GLU A 27 -4.22 7.44 -1.16
N GLU A 28 -5.04 6.48 -0.68
CA GLU A 28 -5.92 6.64 0.48
C GLU A 28 -5.17 7.02 1.78
N CYS A 29 -3.88 6.68 1.87
CA CYS A 29 -3.00 7.00 3.00
C CYS A 29 -1.91 8.03 2.67
N SER A 30 -1.96 8.69 1.52
CA SER A 30 -0.87 9.54 1.05
C SER A 30 -0.58 10.74 1.98
N GLU A 31 -1.62 11.38 2.49
CA GLU A 31 -1.54 12.49 3.44
C GLU A 31 -0.99 12.02 4.79
N ASP A 32 -1.57 10.94 5.34
CA ASP A 32 -1.14 10.37 6.62
C ASP A 32 0.30 9.87 6.56
N ARG A 33 0.70 9.24 5.45
CA ARG A 33 2.09 8.82 5.21
C ARG A 33 3.03 10.01 5.21
N SER A 34 2.64 11.12 4.58
CA SER A 34 3.45 12.34 4.52
C SER A 34 3.54 13.02 5.89
N LYS A 35 2.50 12.92 6.72
CA LYS A 35 2.43 13.49 8.06
C LYS A 35 3.21 12.69 9.10
N PHE A 36 3.07 11.37 9.11
CA PHE A 36 3.61 10.50 10.16
C PHE A 36 4.84 9.69 9.74
N CYS A 37 4.94 9.33 8.46
CA CYS A 37 5.91 8.33 7.97
C CYS A 37 6.89 8.89 6.92
N LYS A 38 7.05 10.21 6.83
CA LYS A 38 7.89 10.89 5.82
C LYS A 38 9.33 10.37 5.73
N PHE A 39 9.91 9.98 6.86
CA PHE A 39 11.30 9.53 6.95
C PHE A 39 11.45 8.01 6.93
N VAL A 40 10.35 7.27 6.79
CA VAL A 40 10.38 5.82 6.70
C VAL A 40 10.76 5.45 5.28
N ILE A 41 11.88 4.74 5.13
CA ILE A 41 12.32 4.25 3.84
C ILE A 41 11.28 3.21 3.34
N PRO A 42 10.79 3.32 2.09
CA PRO A 42 9.78 2.42 1.55
C PRO A 42 10.28 0.98 1.37
N GLY A 43 9.36 0.03 1.22
CA GLY A 43 9.65 -1.39 1.03
C GLY A 43 9.50 -2.23 2.31
N GLY A 44 9.26 -3.54 2.13
CA GLY A 44 9.13 -4.52 3.21
C GLY A 44 7.99 -4.24 4.20
N GLY A 45 6.92 -3.55 3.77
CA GLY A 45 5.79 -3.21 4.65
C GLY A 45 6.07 -2.17 5.73
N ARG A 46 7.24 -1.50 5.72
CA ARG A 46 7.63 -0.53 6.77
C ARG A 46 6.70 0.67 6.88
N ILE A 47 6.19 1.18 5.77
CA ILE A 47 5.20 2.27 5.75
C ILE A 47 3.90 1.82 6.41
N LEU A 48 3.42 0.62 6.09
CA LEU A 48 2.21 0.06 6.71
C LEU A 48 2.38 -0.07 8.22
N ARG A 49 3.53 -0.60 8.69
CA ARG A 49 3.84 -0.67 10.11
C ARG A 49 3.86 0.71 10.78
N CYS A 50 4.44 1.71 10.13
CA CYS A 50 4.45 3.07 10.64
C CYS A 50 3.02 3.62 10.76
N LEU A 51 2.18 3.46 9.74
CA LEU A 51 0.79 3.89 9.76
C LEU A 51 0.00 3.19 10.88
N MET A 52 0.19 1.88 11.08
CA MET A 52 -0.44 1.13 12.17
C MET A 52 -0.08 1.69 13.55
N ASN A 53 1.17 2.09 13.78
CA ASN A 53 1.58 2.71 15.05
C ASN A 53 0.88 4.06 15.30
N HIS A 54 0.36 4.70 14.25
CA HIS A 54 -0.38 5.94 14.30
C HIS A 54 -1.89 5.76 14.04
N GLU A 55 -2.43 4.53 14.10
CA GLU A 55 -3.80 4.21 13.68
C GLU A 55 -4.86 5.13 14.32
N SER A 56 -4.71 5.52 15.58
CA SER A 56 -5.63 6.45 16.26
C SER A 56 -5.68 7.83 15.59
N SER A 57 -4.58 8.28 14.99
CA SER A 57 -4.39 9.61 14.42
C SER A 57 -4.55 9.68 12.89
N LEU A 58 -4.78 8.55 12.23
CA LEU A 58 -4.97 8.48 10.78
C LEU A 58 -6.34 9.04 10.34
N SER A 59 -6.43 9.41 9.07
CA SER A 59 -7.72 9.66 8.40
C SER A 59 -8.60 8.41 8.38
N ILE A 60 -9.92 8.60 8.26
CA ILE A 60 -10.88 7.49 8.20
C ILE A 60 -10.58 6.57 7.00
N SER A 61 -10.31 7.15 5.83
CA SER A 61 -9.96 6.42 4.62
C SER A 61 -8.73 5.53 4.81
N CYS A 62 -7.69 6.06 5.44
CA CYS A 62 -6.47 5.29 5.68
C CYS A 62 -6.67 4.17 6.71
N LYS A 63 -7.48 4.39 7.75
CA LYS A 63 -7.83 3.31 8.71
C LYS A 63 -8.61 2.18 8.04
N GLU A 64 -9.59 2.52 7.21
CA GLU A 64 -10.36 1.52 6.45
C GLU A 64 -9.47 0.74 5.49
N MET A 65 -8.55 1.42 4.80
CA MET A 65 -7.54 0.78 3.97
C MET A 65 -6.73 -0.26 4.75
N ILE A 66 -6.16 0.15 5.89
CA ILE A 66 -5.34 -0.73 6.74
C ILE A 66 -6.14 -1.94 7.21
N LYS A 67 -7.40 -1.74 7.62
CA LYS A 67 -8.28 -2.85 8.05
C LYS A 67 -8.59 -3.84 6.92
N ARG A 68 -8.73 -3.38 5.68
CA ARG A 68 -8.96 -4.27 4.52
C ARG A 68 -7.75 -5.13 4.18
N HIS A 69 -6.57 -4.78 4.65
CA HIS A 69 -5.30 -5.38 4.24
C HIS A 69 -4.48 -5.93 5.41
N LEU A 70 -5.00 -5.88 6.64
CA LEU A 70 -4.48 -6.63 7.77
C LEU A 70 -4.88 -8.11 7.64
N PRO A 71 -3.97 -9.06 7.90
CA PRO A 71 -4.35 -10.45 8.14
C PRO A 71 -5.16 -10.60 9.44
#